data_AF-A0A929DH47-F1
#
_entry.id   AF-A0A929DH47-F1
#
_cell.length_a   1.000
_cell.length_b   1.000
_cell.length_c   1.000
_cell.angle_alpha   90.00
_cell.angle_beta   90.00
_cell.angle_gamma   90.00
#
_symmetry.space_group_name_H-M   'P 1'
#
loop_
_entity.id
_entity.type
_entity.pdbx_description
1 polymer ?
#
loop_
_entity_poly.entity_id
_entity_poly.type
_entity_poly.pdbx_seq_one_letter_code
_entity_poly.pdbx_strand_id
1 'polypeptide(L)'
;MKKIFLSLIIVIYAIDGTAQTIIFPSYTNRDDPNVEISRISLTDTLTIVEMYFLAPLEDIWLCVDKNFHIKPYNSNDRLFLVLAKDISLCPKRDKITRDEIYKKFLLYFPILNSSVKRIDIIEKARNGFNFYGVWLEEKQEEPLPDSSKYRTREQFMDYFSENQSNIVPLEGIWQETSRLAHYVSANFYDYLNEKEVREFVIMKKEERYVCYDIEGGPLDAHFIPIAEGNRYLYKKYLRDIRETVNTFTRISDEKKIQMLYFYPDKYARYHYPEDIMPGDQLGLRLELLKVFPEPEE
;
A
#
# COMPACT_ATOMS: atom_id res chain seq x y z
N MET A 1 -32.68 56.94 15.22
CA MET A 1 -31.91 56.14 16.21
C MET A 1 -31.58 54.80 15.58
N LYS A 2 -30.29 54.51 15.43
CA LYS A 2 -29.72 53.34 14.76
C LYS A 2 -30.00 52.06 15.57
N LYS A 3 -30.47 50.98 14.94
CA LYS A 3 -30.27 49.61 15.43
C LYS A 3 -29.56 48.84 14.32
N ILE A 4 -28.24 48.70 14.48
CA ILE A 4 -27.39 47.87 13.61
C ILE A 4 -27.56 46.44 14.13
N PHE A 5 -28.15 45.58 13.29
CA PHE A 5 -28.17 44.14 13.50
C PHE A 5 -26.79 43.61 13.07
N LEU A 6 -25.90 43.36 14.03
CA LEU A 6 -24.62 42.74 13.75
C LEU A 6 -24.84 41.23 13.69
N SER A 7 -24.95 40.69 12.47
CA SER A 7 -24.99 39.25 12.22
C SER A 7 -23.59 38.68 12.44
N LEU A 8 -23.42 37.89 13.50
CA LEU A 8 -22.18 37.18 13.82
C LEU A 8 -22.06 35.97 12.87
N ILE A 9 -21.41 36.15 11.72
CA ILE A 9 -21.00 35.03 10.87
C ILE A 9 -19.78 34.38 11.54
N ILE A 10 -20.02 33.24 12.20
CA ILE A 10 -18.96 32.33 12.65
C ILE A 10 -18.51 31.56 11.41
N VAL A 11 -17.39 31.99 10.82
CA VAL A 11 -16.68 31.22 9.81
C VAL A 11 -15.96 30.09 10.55
N ILE A 12 -16.53 28.89 10.50
CA ILE A 12 -15.84 27.67 10.94
C ILE A 12 -14.80 27.37 9.86
N TYR A 13 -13.56 27.85 10.07
CA TYR A 13 -12.41 27.34 9.34
C TYR A 13 -12.18 25.91 9.80
N ALA A 14 -12.52 24.93 8.95
CA ALA A 14 -11.94 23.61 9.06
C ALA A 14 -10.44 23.78 8.79
N ILE A 15 -9.65 23.75 9.87
CA ILE A 15 -8.21 23.61 9.75
C ILE A 15 -8.00 22.16 9.36
N ASP A 16 -7.75 21.90 8.07
CA ASP A 16 -7.27 20.61 7.62
C ASP A 16 -5.86 20.44 8.21
N GLY A 17 -5.79 19.88 9.41
CA GLY A 17 -4.54 19.49 10.03
C GLY A 17 -3.86 18.46 9.14
N THR A 18 -2.60 18.70 8.79
CA THR A 18 -1.81 17.76 8.01
C THR A 18 -1.48 16.56 8.89
N ALA A 19 -2.31 15.54 8.87
CA ALA A 19 -2.02 14.27 9.53
C ALA A 19 -1.03 13.48 8.67
N GLN A 20 0.22 13.34 9.13
CA GLN A 20 1.17 12.45 8.48
C GLN A 20 0.77 11.01 8.81
N THR A 21 0.66 10.16 7.79
CA THR A 21 0.34 8.74 7.97
C THR A 21 1.44 7.88 7.40
N ILE A 22 2.01 7.01 8.23
CA ILE A 22 3.01 6.03 7.85
C ILE A 22 2.35 4.65 7.84
N ILE A 23 2.28 4.02 6.67
CA ILE A 23 1.71 2.67 6.50
C ILE A 23 2.87 1.66 6.53
N PHE A 24 2.74 0.60 7.32
CA PHE A 24 3.78 -0.42 7.58
C PHE A 24 5.16 0.18 7.83
N PRO A 25 5.33 0.94 8.93
CA PRO A 25 6.62 1.53 9.25
C PRO A 25 7.68 0.42 9.39
N SER A 26 8.84 0.63 8.78
CA SER A 26 9.97 -0.25 9.02
C SER A 26 10.46 -0.11 10.47
N TYR A 27 10.96 -1.20 11.04
CA TYR A 27 11.52 -1.23 12.39
C TYR A 27 12.77 -2.11 12.42
N THR A 28 13.53 -2.02 13.51
CA THR A 28 14.79 -2.77 13.67
C THR A 28 14.52 -4.17 14.21
N ASN A 29 13.63 -4.28 15.19
CA ASN A 29 13.27 -5.55 15.81
C ASN A 29 11.85 -5.51 16.39
N ARG A 30 11.25 -6.69 16.62
CA ARG A 30 10.00 -6.87 17.36
C ARG A 30 10.08 -8.09 18.27
N ASP A 31 9.31 -8.10 19.35
CA ASP A 31 9.29 -9.23 20.29
C ASP A 31 8.24 -10.30 19.93
N ASP A 32 7.04 -9.90 19.50
CA ASP A 32 5.97 -10.84 19.14
C ASP A 32 5.82 -10.93 17.61
N PRO A 33 6.06 -12.10 16.97
CA PRO A 33 5.93 -12.26 15.53
C PRO A 33 4.47 -12.23 15.03
N ASN A 34 3.50 -12.36 15.93
CA ASN A 34 2.07 -12.36 15.61
C ASN A 34 1.46 -10.96 15.62
N VAL A 35 2.23 -9.94 16.02
CA VAL A 35 1.78 -8.55 16.01
C VAL A 35 2.51 -7.80 14.91
N GLU A 36 1.79 -6.91 14.23
CA GLU A 36 2.36 -5.99 13.26
C GLU A 36 1.80 -4.59 13.44
N ILE A 37 2.61 -3.58 13.10
CA ILE A 37 2.14 -2.21 12.99
C ILE A 37 1.64 -2.00 11.56
N SER A 38 0.33 -1.86 11.38
CA SER A 38 -0.23 -1.55 10.06
C SER A 38 -0.08 -0.08 9.72
N ARG A 39 -0.21 0.81 10.71
CA ARG A 39 -0.22 2.25 10.46
C ARG A 39 0.16 3.06 11.71
N ILE A 40 0.88 4.16 11.50
CA ILE A 40 1.09 5.22 12.48
C ILE A 40 0.55 6.52 11.89
N SER A 41 -0.34 7.19 12.61
CA SER A 41 -0.83 8.53 12.26
C SER A 41 -0.33 9.55 13.27
N LEU A 42 0.42 10.53 12.79
CA LEU A 42 0.90 11.68 13.55
C LEU A 42 -0.06 12.83 13.28
N THR A 43 -0.87 13.19 14.27
CA THR A 43 -1.80 14.31 14.19
C THR A 43 -1.30 15.47 15.06
N ASP A 44 -1.96 16.62 14.94
CA ASP A 44 -1.68 17.79 15.76
C ASP A 44 -2.03 17.61 17.25
N THR A 45 -2.67 16.49 17.62
CA THR A 45 -3.14 16.24 18.98
C THR A 45 -2.62 14.93 19.58
N LEU A 46 -2.44 13.90 18.76
CA LEU A 46 -2.14 12.55 19.23
C LEU A 46 -1.23 11.83 18.23
N THR A 47 -0.49 10.86 18.76
CA THR A 47 0.13 9.80 17.96
C THR A 47 -0.77 8.58 18.02
N ILE A 48 -1.26 8.09 16.89
CA ILE A 48 -2.15 6.93 16.81
C ILE A 48 -1.38 5.78 16.18
N VAL A 49 -1.24 4.67 16.91
CA VAL A 49 -0.64 3.44 16.41
C VAL A 49 -1.73 2.41 16.19
N GLU A 50 -1.90 2.00 14.95
CA GLU A 50 -2.76 0.89 14.56
C GLU A 50 -1.92 -0.38 14.48
N MET A 51 -2.37 -1.39 15.21
CA MET A 51 -1.77 -2.72 15.20
C MET A 51 -2.81 -3.74 14.77
N TYR A 52 -2.32 -4.85 14.23
CA TYR A 52 -3.09 -6.07 14.19
C TYR A 52 -2.33 -7.20 14.89
N PHE A 53 -3.10 -8.06 15.52
CA PHE A 53 -2.66 -9.30 16.10
C PHE A 53 -3.26 -10.45 15.29
N LEU A 54 -2.42 -11.43 15.02
CA LEU A 54 -2.77 -12.62 14.28
C LEU A 54 -2.69 -13.83 15.21
N ALA A 55 -3.83 -14.38 15.60
CA ALA A 55 -3.86 -15.48 16.54
C ALA A 55 -3.19 -16.74 15.95
N PRO A 56 -2.39 -17.47 16.75
CA PRO A 56 -2.03 -18.84 16.40
C PRO A 56 -3.30 -19.70 16.32
N LEU A 57 -3.21 -20.93 15.81
CA LEU A 57 -4.36 -21.86 15.64
C LEU A 57 -5.01 -22.35 16.96
N GLU A 58 -4.91 -21.57 18.04
CA GLU A 58 -5.41 -21.85 19.38
C GLU A 58 -6.08 -20.59 19.96
N ASP A 59 -7.09 -20.79 20.81
CA ASP A 59 -7.76 -19.70 21.51
C ASP A 59 -6.75 -18.95 22.39
N ILE A 60 -6.67 -17.63 22.23
CA ILE A 60 -5.76 -16.78 23.00
C ILE A 60 -6.50 -15.64 23.68
N TRP A 61 -6.00 -15.24 24.85
CA TRP A 61 -6.51 -14.10 25.59
C TRP A 61 -5.58 -12.91 25.40
N LEU A 62 -6.12 -11.82 24.87
CA LEU A 62 -5.39 -10.61 24.53
C LEU A 62 -5.79 -9.45 25.46
N CYS A 63 -4.82 -8.66 25.89
CA CYS A 63 -5.04 -7.35 26.50
C CYS A 63 -3.78 -6.52 26.30
N VAL A 64 -3.89 -5.21 26.48
CA VAL A 64 -2.72 -4.31 26.49
C VAL A 64 -2.47 -3.73 27.87
N ASP A 65 -1.20 -3.61 28.25
CA ASP A 65 -0.82 -3.03 29.54
C ASP A 65 -1.10 -1.51 29.58
N LYS A 66 -1.53 -0.99 30.73
CA LYS A 66 -1.73 0.46 30.92
C LYS A 66 -0.44 1.28 30.83
N ASN A 67 0.71 0.65 31.05
CA ASN A 67 2.03 1.27 30.97
C ASN A 67 2.65 1.19 29.57
N PHE A 68 1.88 0.75 28.58
CA PHE A 68 2.29 0.83 27.18
C PHE A 68 2.68 2.26 26.87
N HIS A 69 3.83 2.47 26.25
CA HIS A 69 4.32 3.79 25.91
C HIS A 69 5.07 3.76 24.59
N ILE A 70 5.14 4.93 23.98
CA ILE A 70 6.12 5.22 22.95
C ILE A 70 7.22 6.07 23.55
N LYS A 71 8.43 5.99 22.99
CA LYS A 71 9.52 6.88 23.34
C LYS A 71 10.35 7.22 22.10
N PRO A 72 10.86 8.47 21.96
CA PRO A 72 11.84 8.76 20.93
C PRO A 72 13.04 7.81 21.03
N TYR A 73 13.54 7.36 19.90
CA TYR A 73 14.69 6.47 19.84
C TYR A 73 15.90 7.11 20.54
N ASN A 74 16.58 6.35 21.40
CA ASN A 74 17.67 6.83 22.27
C ASN A 74 17.26 7.90 23.32
N SER A 75 15.97 8.14 23.55
CA SER A 75 15.49 8.95 24.67
C SER A 75 14.99 8.08 25.83
N ASN A 76 14.95 8.68 27.02
CA ASN A 76 14.28 8.12 28.19
C ASN A 76 12.86 8.69 28.38
N ASP A 77 12.45 9.65 27.55
CA ASP A 77 11.13 10.28 27.63
C ASP A 77 10.05 9.31 27.16
N ARG A 78 9.16 8.94 28.10
CA ARG A 78 8.08 7.98 27.86
C ARG A 78 6.76 8.72 27.71
N LEU A 79 6.10 8.51 26.59
CA LEU A 79 4.76 8.99 26.30
C LEU A 79 3.80 7.81 26.46
N PHE A 80 3.12 7.75 27.60
CA PHE A 80 2.25 6.63 27.96
C PHE A 80 0.93 6.64 27.20
N LEU A 81 0.36 5.46 27.03
CA LEU A 81 -0.93 5.20 26.43
C LEU A 81 -2.02 6.06 27.10
N VAL A 82 -2.74 6.83 26.29
CA VAL A 82 -3.90 7.63 26.70
C VAL A 82 -5.17 6.79 26.61
N LEU A 83 -5.31 6.03 25.52
CA LEU A 83 -6.50 5.25 25.23
C LEU A 83 -6.13 4.04 24.36
N ALA A 84 -6.81 2.93 24.60
CA ALA A 84 -6.88 1.81 23.67
C ALA A 84 -8.30 1.68 23.14
N LYS A 85 -8.44 1.43 21.84
CA LYS A 85 -9.73 1.18 21.19
C LYS A 85 -9.69 -0.19 20.51
N ASP A 86 -10.80 -0.90 20.63
CA ASP A 86 -11.01 -2.25 20.08
C ASP A 86 -10.10 -3.34 20.72
N ILE A 87 -9.49 -3.05 21.88
CA ILE A 87 -8.78 -4.01 22.73
C ILE A 87 -8.93 -3.64 24.22
N SER A 88 -9.07 -4.63 25.10
CA SER A 88 -9.17 -4.45 26.55
C SER A 88 -7.82 -4.09 27.20
N LEU A 89 -7.87 -3.21 28.20
CA LEU A 89 -6.73 -2.97 29.10
C LEU A 89 -6.63 -4.08 30.15
N CYS A 90 -5.42 -4.59 30.39
CA CYS A 90 -5.18 -5.58 31.43
C CYS A 90 -5.59 -5.04 32.84
N PRO A 91 -6.18 -5.87 33.73
CA PRO A 91 -6.27 -7.33 33.66
C PRO A 91 -7.48 -7.87 32.89
N LYS A 92 -8.40 -7.02 32.41
CA LYS A 92 -9.49 -7.47 31.55
C LYS A 92 -8.90 -7.93 30.22
N ARG A 93 -9.40 -9.05 29.69
CA ARG A 93 -8.89 -9.66 28.45
C ARG A 93 -10.02 -9.93 27.47
N ASP A 94 -9.71 -9.81 26.21
CA ASP A 94 -10.55 -10.24 25.10
C ASP A 94 -10.14 -11.65 24.71
N LYS A 95 -11.12 -12.52 24.48
CA LYS A 95 -10.87 -13.86 23.95
C LYS A 95 -10.87 -13.78 22.43
N ILE A 96 -9.77 -14.20 21.82
CA ILE A 96 -9.66 -14.37 20.37
C ILE A 96 -9.81 -15.85 20.08
N THR A 97 -10.79 -16.19 19.26
CA THR A 97 -11.12 -17.58 18.89
C THR A 97 -10.54 -17.91 17.52
N ARG A 98 -10.56 -19.21 17.16
CA ARG A 98 -10.16 -19.68 15.82
C ARG A 98 -10.95 -19.07 14.66
N ASP A 99 -12.15 -18.57 14.91
CA ASP A 99 -12.98 -17.93 13.89
C ASP A 99 -12.63 -16.43 13.73
N GLU A 100 -11.90 -15.86 14.68
CA GLU A 100 -11.38 -14.47 14.66
C GLU A 100 -9.85 -14.49 14.73
N ILE A 101 -9.18 -15.15 13.78
CA ILE A 101 -7.71 -15.21 13.76
C ILE A 101 -7.04 -13.84 13.62
N TYR A 102 -7.80 -12.80 13.26
CA TYR A 102 -7.30 -11.46 13.07
C TYR A 102 -7.98 -10.48 14.04
N LYS A 103 -7.18 -9.72 14.78
CA LYS A 103 -7.65 -8.68 15.70
C LYS A 103 -6.94 -7.36 15.45
N LYS A 104 -7.68 -6.39 14.92
CA LYS A 104 -7.22 -5.00 14.75
C LYS A 104 -7.57 -4.15 15.96
N PHE A 105 -6.65 -3.27 16.37
CA PHE A 105 -6.87 -2.34 17.47
C PHE A 105 -6.03 -1.06 17.34
N LEU A 106 -6.44 -0.01 18.05
CA LEU A 106 -5.80 1.30 18.03
C LEU A 106 -5.26 1.66 19.42
N LEU A 107 -4.05 2.21 19.44
CA LEU A 107 -3.38 2.73 20.63
C LEU A 107 -3.12 4.22 20.43
N TYR A 108 -3.60 5.03 21.35
CA TYR A 108 -3.48 6.48 21.31
C TYR A 108 -2.45 6.94 22.33
N PHE A 109 -1.47 7.69 21.88
CA PHE A 109 -0.38 8.25 22.68
C PHE A 109 -0.36 9.78 22.55
N PRO A 110 0.31 10.49 23.47
CA PRO A 110 0.59 11.91 23.31
C PRO A 110 1.31 12.21 21.99
N ILE A 111 1.16 13.44 21.53
CA ILE A 111 1.87 13.93 20.34
C ILE A 111 3.38 13.78 20.48
N LEU A 112 4.03 13.33 19.41
CA LEU A 112 5.48 13.32 19.29
C LEU A 112 5.97 14.67 18.77
N ASN A 113 7.15 15.11 19.23
CA ASN A 113 7.81 16.26 18.62
C ASN A 113 8.08 15.98 17.13
N SER A 114 7.82 16.93 16.26
CA SER A 114 8.01 16.81 14.80
C SER A 114 9.45 16.52 14.38
N SER A 115 10.44 16.76 15.26
CA SER A 115 11.83 16.38 15.02
C SER A 115 12.11 14.88 15.24
N VAL A 116 11.17 14.11 15.80
CA VAL A 116 11.36 12.69 16.12
C VAL A 116 11.20 11.85 14.86
N LYS A 117 12.31 11.24 14.44
CA LYS A 117 12.39 10.40 13.23
C LYS A 117 12.15 8.92 13.50
N ARG A 118 12.36 8.50 14.75
CA ARG A 118 12.30 7.10 15.17
C ARG A 118 11.77 6.98 16.59
N ILE A 119 11.00 5.93 16.86
CA ILE A 119 10.48 5.61 18.19
C ILE A 119 10.68 4.14 18.53
N ASP A 120 10.66 3.85 19.82
CA ASP A 120 10.34 2.52 20.33
C ASP A 120 8.89 2.53 20.81
N ILE A 121 8.17 1.44 20.57
CA ILE A 121 6.82 1.18 21.07
C ILE A 121 6.92 0.01 22.04
N ILE A 122 6.69 0.26 23.33
CA ILE A 122 7.04 -0.67 24.41
C ILE A 122 5.83 -0.90 25.31
N GLU A 123 5.34 -2.13 25.34
CA GLU A 123 4.29 -2.57 26.27
C GLU A 123 4.88 -2.96 27.63
N LYS A 124 5.91 -3.81 27.63
CA LYS A 124 6.54 -4.37 28.84
C LYS A 124 7.94 -4.89 28.54
N ALA A 125 8.72 -5.22 29.56
CA ALA A 125 10.15 -5.52 29.40
C ALA A 125 10.48 -6.74 28.51
N ARG A 126 9.59 -7.74 28.43
CA ARG A 126 9.74 -8.94 27.58
C ARG A 126 8.38 -9.48 27.15
N ASN A 127 8.32 -10.09 25.97
CA ASN A 127 7.15 -10.81 25.43
C ASN A 127 5.87 -9.94 25.41
N GLY A 128 6.04 -8.64 25.17
CA GLY A 128 4.93 -7.73 24.89
C GLY A 128 4.87 -7.35 23.43
N PHE A 129 3.91 -6.51 23.09
CA PHE A 129 3.76 -5.95 21.73
C PHE A 129 4.82 -4.87 21.46
N ASN A 130 6.09 -5.24 21.63
CA ASN A 130 7.23 -4.35 21.55
C ASN A 130 7.78 -4.25 20.13
N PHE A 131 8.05 -3.03 19.69
CA PHE A 131 8.73 -2.72 18.44
C PHE A 131 9.85 -1.70 18.69
N TYR A 132 11.04 -1.97 18.17
CA TYR A 132 12.23 -1.17 18.42
C TYR A 132 12.72 -0.47 17.17
N GLY A 133 13.05 0.82 17.32
CA GLY A 133 13.61 1.65 16.26
C GLY A 133 12.70 1.79 15.05
N VAL A 134 11.40 1.94 15.29
CA VAL A 134 10.34 2.17 14.30
C VAL A 134 10.57 3.51 13.63
N TRP A 135 10.64 3.53 12.31
CA TRP A 135 10.85 4.74 11.52
C TRP A 135 9.54 5.50 11.33
N LEU A 136 9.55 6.78 11.67
CA LEU A 136 8.46 7.74 11.43
C LEU A 136 8.69 8.60 10.20
N GLU A 137 9.91 8.56 9.67
CA GLU A 137 10.20 9.15 8.38
C GLU A 137 9.84 8.17 7.28
N GLU A 138 9.18 8.74 6.29
CA GLU A 138 8.90 8.14 5.03
C GLU A 138 10.21 7.74 4.32
N LYS A 139 10.35 6.45 3.94
CA LYS A 139 11.31 6.10 2.88
C LYS A 139 10.99 6.98 1.68
N GLN A 140 11.96 7.72 1.16
CA GLN A 140 11.75 8.58 -0.01
C GLN A 140 11.02 7.75 -1.08
N GLU A 141 9.82 8.20 -1.46
CA GLU A 141 9.05 7.51 -2.47
C GLU A 141 9.80 7.48 -3.78
N GLU A 142 9.61 6.42 -4.57
CA GLU A 142 10.05 6.48 -5.96
C GLU A 142 9.29 7.63 -6.64
N PRO A 143 10.01 8.57 -7.28
CA PRO A 143 9.35 9.69 -7.95
C PRO A 143 8.43 9.13 -9.04
N LEU A 144 7.22 9.68 -9.13
CA LEU A 144 6.37 9.41 -10.28
C LEU A 144 7.12 9.78 -11.56
N PRO A 145 7.01 8.99 -12.64
CA PRO A 145 7.39 9.47 -13.95
C PRO A 145 6.65 10.77 -14.26
N ASP A 146 7.27 11.68 -15.01
CA ASP A 146 6.54 12.85 -15.51
C ASP A 146 5.31 12.39 -16.30
N SER A 147 4.21 13.12 -16.16
CA SER A 147 3.01 12.88 -16.94
C SER A 147 3.30 12.97 -18.44
N SER A 148 2.54 12.23 -19.25
CA SER A 148 2.66 12.31 -20.71
C SER A 148 2.33 13.71 -21.21
N LYS A 149 2.95 14.14 -22.32
CA LYS A 149 2.52 15.37 -23.02
C LYS A 149 1.16 15.20 -23.71
N TYR A 150 0.77 13.96 -23.97
CA TYR A 150 -0.53 13.57 -24.52
C TYR A 150 -1.54 13.40 -23.38
N ARG A 151 -2.77 13.86 -23.59
CA ARG A 151 -3.82 13.99 -22.57
C ARG A 151 -5.13 13.31 -22.96
N THR A 152 -5.21 12.74 -24.17
CA THR A 152 -6.39 12.02 -24.62
C THR A 152 -6.01 10.77 -25.41
N ARG A 153 -6.96 9.85 -25.51
CA ARG A 153 -6.84 8.62 -26.29
C ARG A 153 -6.46 8.90 -27.74
N GLU A 154 -7.12 9.87 -28.38
CA GLU A 154 -6.90 10.24 -29.78
C GLU A 154 -5.47 10.74 -29.97
N GLN A 155 -4.96 11.58 -29.07
CA GLN A 155 -3.58 12.07 -29.16
C GLN A 155 -2.54 10.95 -29.05
N PHE A 156 -2.81 9.91 -28.25
CA PHE A 156 -1.97 8.72 -28.21
C PHE A 156 -2.05 7.92 -29.51
N MET A 157 -3.26 7.74 -30.07
CA MET A 157 -3.44 7.07 -31.36
C MET A 157 -2.72 7.81 -32.50
N ASP A 158 -2.81 9.15 -32.54
CA ASP A 158 -2.11 9.99 -33.50
C ASP A 158 -0.59 9.78 -33.39
N TYR A 159 -0.04 9.84 -32.16
CA TYR A 159 1.38 9.56 -31.94
C TYR A 159 1.80 8.20 -32.48
N PHE A 160 1.07 7.13 -32.14
CA PHE A 160 1.43 5.80 -32.59
C PHE A 160 1.21 5.61 -34.11
N SER A 161 0.30 6.35 -34.73
CA SER A 161 0.09 6.32 -36.18
C SER A 161 1.23 6.99 -36.93
N GLU A 162 1.64 8.17 -36.46
CA GLU A 162 2.75 8.94 -37.05
C GLU A 162 4.10 8.25 -36.93
N ASN A 163 4.25 7.34 -35.94
CA ASN A 163 5.52 6.69 -35.63
C ASN A 163 5.55 5.19 -35.95
N GLN A 164 4.59 4.65 -36.72
CA GLN A 164 4.44 3.20 -36.99
C GLN A 164 5.75 2.45 -37.31
N SER A 165 6.64 3.04 -38.11
CA SER A 165 7.91 2.42 -38.51
C SER A 165 8.94 2.27 -37.38
N ASN A 166 8.76 2.97 -36.26
CA ASN A 166 9.74 3.06 -35.17
C ASN A 166 9.20 2.54 -33.81
N ILE A 167 7.94 2.10 -33.76
CA ILE A 167 7.29 1.63 -32.54
C ILE A 167 7.64 0.15 -32.33
N VAL A 168 8.08 -0.20 -31.12
CA VAL A 168 8.36 -1.61 -30.80
C VAL A 168 7.07 -2.36 -30.43
N PRO A 169 7.06 -3.71 -30.46
CA PRO A 169 5.86 -4.49 -30.17
C PRO A 169 5.18 -4.21 -28.82
N LEU A 170 5.90 -3.68 -27.81
CA LEU A 170 5.33 -3.34 -26.50
C LEU A 170 4.57 -2.01 -26.50
N GLU A 171 5.00 -1.04 -27.30
CA GLU A 171 4.43 0.30 -27.29
C GLU A 171 3.03 0.31 -27.91
N GLY A 172 2.10 1.04 -27.31
CA GLY A 172 0.71 1.10 -27.79
C GLY A 172 -0.30 1.34 -26.68
N ILE A 173 -1.58 1.25 -27.06
CA ILE A 173 -2.73 1.24 -26.14
C ILE A 173 -3.08 -0.21 -25.84
N TRP A 174 -3.23 -0.51 -24.55
CA TRP A 174 -3.49 -1.83 -24.03
C TRP A 174 -4.73 -1.84 -23.16
N GLN A 175 -5.53 -2.89 -23.30
CA GLN A 175 -6.61 -3.22 -22.40
C GLN A 175 -6.09 -4.20 -21.35
N GLU A 176 -6.10 -3.78 -20.08
CA GLU A 176 -5.78 -4.61 -18.93
C GLU A 176 -7.06 -5.27 -18.41
N THR A 177 -6.99 -6.58 -18.23
CA THR A 177 -7.90 -7.37 -17.41
C THR A 177 -7.14 -7.79 -16.16
N SER A 178 -7.64 -7.44 -14.97
CA SER A 178 -7.02 -7.82 -13.70
C SER A 178 -7.95 -8.67 -12.84
N ARG A 179 -7.36 -9.61 -12.09
CA ARG A 179 -8.05 -10.42 -11.08
C ARG A 179 -7.12 -10.70 -9.91
N LEU A 180 -7.66 -10.58 -8.70
CA LEU A 180 -7.00 -10.92 -7.46
C LEU A 180 -7.16 -12.43 -7.21
N ALA A 181 -6.06 -13.17 -7.33
CA ALA A 181 -6.00 -14.60 -7.13
C ALA A 181 -5.48 -14.93 -5.73
N HIS A 182 -6.21 -15.78 -5.01
CA HIS A 182 -5.83 -16.28 -3.70
C HIS A 182 -5.11 -17.62 -3.82
N TYR A 183 -4.03 -17.77 -3.07
CA TYR A 183 -3.22 -18.99 -3.03
C TYR A 183 -3.06 -19.47 -1.60
N VAL A 184 -3.35 -20.76 -1.38
CA VAL A 184 -3.20 -21.45 -0.09
C VAL A 184 -2.12 -22.50 -0.25
N SER A 185 -1.07 -22.43 0.57
CA SER A 185 0.09 -23.34 0.47
C SER A 185 0.66 -23.43 -0.95
N ALA A 186 0.82 -22.27 -1.61
CA ALA A 186 1.27 -22.11 -2.99
C ALA A 186 0.35 -22.68 -4.09
N ASN A 187 -0.84 -23.19 -3.75
CA ASN A 187 -1.83 -23.65 -4.71
C ASN A 187 -2.90 -22.58 -4.92
N PHE A 188 -3.28 -22.34 -6.16
CA PHE A 188 -4.40 -21.45 -6.49
C PHE A 188 -5.68 -22.00 -5.84
N TYR A 189 -6.39 -21.13 -5.13
CA TYR A 189 -7.63 -21.46 -4.43
C TYR A 189 -8.83 -20.86 -5.17
N ASP A 190 -8.92 -19.53 -5.21
CA ASP A 190 -10.01 -18.82 -5.89
C ASP A 190 -9.62 -17.42 -6.39
N TYR A 191 -10.61 -16.66 -6.84
CA TYR A 191 -10.50 -15.22 -7.08
C TYR A 191 -11.34 -14.46 -6.05
N LEU A 192 -10.74 -13.45 -5.42
CA LEU A 192 -11.38 -12.67 -4.36
C LEU A 192 -12.15 -11.44 -4.87
N ASN A 193 -11.96 -11.06 -6.14
CA ASN A 193 -12.65 -9.93 -6.72
C ASN A 193 -13.22 -10.22 -8.10
N GLU A 194 -14.15 -9.36 -8.51
CA GLU A 194 -14.62 -9.32 -9.89
C GLU A 194 -13.50 -8.86 -10.82
N LYS A 195 -13.66 -9.21 -12.10
CA LYS A 195 -12.73 -8.81 -13.15
C LYS A 195 -12.83 -7.29 -13.36
N GLU A 196 -11.72 -6.58 -13.14
CA GLU A 196 -11.59 -5.18 -13.55
C GLU A 196 -11.02 -5.08 -14.96
N VAL A 197 -11.49 -4.09 -15.71
CA VAL A 197 -11.07 -3.82 -17.09
C VAL A 197 -10.75 -2.34 -17.23
N ARG A 198 -9.55 -2.01 -17.70
CA ARG A 198 -9.14 -0.63 -17.99
C ARG A 198 -8.25 -0.54 -19.23
N GLU A 199 -8.22 0.62 -19.87
CA GLU A 199 -7.21 0.93 -20.88
C GLU A 199 -6.05 1.73 -20.27
N PHE A 200 -4.85 1.52 -20.80
CA PHE A 200 -3.66 2.29 -20.47
C PHE A 200 -2.71 2.30 -21.66
N VAL A 201 -1.71 3.18 -21.60
CA VAL A 201 -0.76 3.41 -22.67
C VAL A 201 0.63 3.00 -22.24
N ILE A 202 1.38 2.31 -23.09
CA ILE A 202 2.79 2.02 -22.90
C ILE A 202 3.60 2.78 -23.95
N MET A 203 4.56 3.59 -23.51
CA MET A 203 5.46 4.34 -24.40
C MET A 203 6.91 4.21 -23.96
N LYS A 204 7.83 4.21 -24.94
CA LYS A 204 9.26 4.26 -24.66
C LYS A 204 9.65 5.62 -24.09
N LYS A 205 10.42 5.61 -22.99
CA LYS A 205 11.07 6.79 -22.40
C LYS A 205 12.45 6.36 -21.93
N GLU A 206 13.48 6.87 -22.62
CA GLU A 206 14.89 6.48 -22.38
C GLU A 206 15.06 4.95 -22.54
N GLU A 207 15.59 4.28 -21.50
CA GLU A 207 15.90 2.84 -21.48
C GLU A 207 14.74 1.96 -20.98
N ARG A 208 13.55 2.54 -20.75
CA ARG A 208 12.37 1.82 -20.23
C ARG A 208 11.09 2.17 -20.97
N TYR A 209 10.04 1.40 -20.72
CA TYR A 209 8.71 1.67 -21.23
C TYR A 209 7.78 2.03 -20.07
N VAL A 210 7.30 3.26 -20.06
CA VAL A 210 6.48 3.83 -18.99
C VAL A 210 5.00 3.65 -19.31
N CYS A 211 4.20 3.38 -18.27
CA CYS A 211 2.76 3.27 -18.39
C CYS A 211 2.07 4.59 -18.03
N TYR A 212 1.04 4.96 -18.80
CA TYR A 212 0.16 6.09 -18.52
C TYR A 212 -1.29 5.63 -18.53
N ASP A 213 -2.16 6.28 -17.76
CA ASP A 213 -3.60 6.17 -18.02
C ASP A 213 -3.94 6.82 -19.39
N ILE A 214 -5.19 6.64 -19.81
CA ILE A 214 -5.64 7.14 -21.12
C ILE A 214 -5.73 8.68 -21.19
N GLU A 215 -5.64 9.36 -20.05
CA GLU A 215 -5.63 10.82 -19.88
C GLU A 215 -4.19 11.37 -19.72
N GLY A 216 -3.19 10.49 -19.81
CA GLY A 216 -1.77 10.83 -19.74
C GLY A 216 -1.22 11.03 -18.33
N GLY A 217 -1.98 10.66 -17.29
CA GLY A 217 -1.48 10.53 -15.93
C GLY A 217 -0.48 9.38 -15.82
N PRO A 218 0.64 9.54 -15.10
CA PRO A 218 1.65 8.51 -14.96
C PRO A 218 1.12 7.38 -14.07
N LEU A 219 1.35 6.14 -14.49
CA LEU A 219 1.10 4.97 -13.66
C LEU A 219 2.39 4.51 -13.01
N ASP A 220 2.28 3.94 -11.81
CA ASP A 220 3.39 3.32 -11.07
C ASP A 220 3.91 2.02 -11.67
N ALA A 221 3.84 1.86 -12.99
CA ALA A 221 4.24 0.66 -13.70
C ALA A 221 5.16 1.01 -14.87
N HIS A 222 6.15 0.16 -15.09
CA HIS A 222 7.00 0.24 -16.27
C HIS A 222 7.56 -1.14 -16.64
N PHE A 223 8.05 -1.24 -17.87
CA PHE A 223 8.71 -2.43 -18.39
C PHE A 223 10.16 -2.11 -18.72
N ILE A 224 11.04 -3.05 -18.43
CA ILE A 224 12.47 -2.99 -18.76
C ILE A 224 12.78 -4.15 -19.72
N PRO A 225 13.42 -3.90 -20.88
CA PRO A 225 13.82 -4.97 -21.77
C PRO A 225 14.89 -5.86 -21.12
N ILE A 226 14.75 -7.18 -21.24
CA ILE A 226 15.68 -8.17 -20.67
C ILE A 226 16.28 -9.04 -21.78
N ALA A 227 17.35 -8.55 -22.41
CA ALA A 227 18.02 -9.12 -23.60
C ALA A 227 17.18 -9.10 -24.90
N GLU A 228 17.74 -9.63 -25.99
CA GLU A 228 17.12 -9.60 -27.32
C GLU A 228 15.74 -10.29 -27.37
N GLY A 229 14.77 -9.63 -27.99
CA GLY A 229 13.45 -10.19 -28.31
C GLY A 229 12.29 -9.57 -27.53
N ASN A 230 11.21 -10.36 -27.35
CA ASN A 230 9.91 -9.91 -26.83
C ASN A 230 9.76 -10.10 -25.32
N ARG A 231 10.84 -10.06 -24.55
CA ARG A 231 10.85 -10.33 -23.09
C ARG A 231 11.10 -9.07 -22.29
N TYR A 232 10.33 -8.91 -21.23
CA TYR A 232 10.35 -7.71 -20.39
C TYR A 232 10.28 -8.08 -18.92
N LEU A 233 10.98 -7.30 -18.09
CA LEU A 233 10.74 -7.25 -16.65
C LEU A 233 9.68 -6.18 -16.40
N TYR A 234 8.49 -6.59 -15.98
CA TYR A 234 7.46 -5.68 -15.49
C TYR A 234 7.78 -5.30 -14.04
N LYS A 235 7.70 -4.01 -13.72
CA LYS A 235 7.83 -3.48 -12.36
C LYS A 235 6.61 -2.62 -12.03
N LYS A 236 6.04 -2.84 -10.85
CA LYS A 236 4.97 -2.02 -10.26
C LYS A 236 5.42 -1.52 -8.90
N TYR A 237 5.40 -0.21 -8.69
CA TYR A 237 5.61 0.40 -7.38
C TYR A 237 4.27 0.49 -6.65
N LEU A 238 4.21 -0.06 -5.44
CA LEU A 238 3.05 0.00 -4.56
C LEU A 238 3.27 1.12 -3.55
N ARG A 239 2.78 2.32 -3.88
CA ARG A 239 3.03 3.55 -3.09
C ARG A 239 2.60 3.41 -1.63
N ASP A 240 1.45 2.78 -1.40
CA ASP A 240 0.90 2.57 -0.06
C ASP A 240 1.88 1.86 0.88
N ILE A 241 2.77 1.01 0.35
CA ILE A 241 3.73 0.24 1.15
C ILE A 241 5.19 0.43 0.78
N ARG A 242 5.46 1.32 -0.18
CA ARG A 242 6.78 1.64 -0.74
C ARG A 242 7.61 0.43 -1.14
N GLU A 243 6.97 -0.50 -1.83
CA GLU A 243 7.66 -1.67 -2.35
C GLU A 243 7.41 -1.86 -3.83
N THR A 244 8.44 -2.37 -4.50
CA THR A 244 8.40 -2.67 -5.92
C THR A 244 8.20 -4.16 -6.09
N VAL A 245 7.05 -4.54 -6.65
CA VAL A 245 6.81 -5.89 -7.14
C VAL A 245 7.25 -5.98 -8.58
N ASN A 246 7.69 -7.18 -8.98
CA ASN A 246 8.15 -7.40 -10.35
C ASN A 246 7.85 -8.81 -10.81
N THR A 247 7.78 -8.98 -12.12
CA THR A 247 7.58 -10.28 -12.75
C THR A 247 8.10 -10.25 -14.19
N PHE A 248 8.55 -11.40 -14.67
CA PHE A 248 8.97 -11.54 -16.05
C PHE A 248 7.77 -11.79 -16.93
N THR A 249 7.75 -11.16 -18.09
CA THR A 249 6.71 -11.35 -19.07
C THR A 249 7.24 -11.35 -20.49
N ARG A 250 6.39 -11.78 -21.41
CA ARG A 250 6.67 -11.78 -22.84
C ARG A 250 5.43 -11.34 -23.60
N ILE A 251 5.65 -10.70 -24.73
CA ILE A 251 4.60 -10.46 -25.71
C ILE A 251 4.44 -11.74 -26.53
N SER A 252 3.24 -12.33 -26.52
CA SER A 252 2.91 -13.46 -27.38
C SER A 252 2.71 -13.02 -28.83
N ASP A 253 2.65 -13.98 -29.74
CA ASP A 253 2.38 -13.71 -31.16
C ASP A 253 1.01 -13.05 -31.36
N GLU A 254 0.03 -13.40 -30.52
CA GLU A 254 -1.30 -12.79 -30.45
C GLU A 254 -1.32 -11.37 -29.84
N LYS A 255 -0.16 -10.74 -29.67
CA LYS A 255 0.01 -9.42 -29.01
C LYS A 255 -0.64 -9.37 -27.62
N LYS A 256 -0.58 -10.47 -26.89
CA LYS A 256 -1.05 -10.57 -25.50
C LYS A 256 0.14 -10.62 -24.55
N ILE A 257 -0.07 -10.09 -23.35
CA ILE A 257 0.86 -10.20 -22.24
C ILE A 257 0.10 -10.79 -21.07
N GLN A 258 0.59 -11.89 -20.53
CA GLN A 258 0.07 -12.46 -19.28
C GLN A 258 1.15 -12.33 -18.22
N MET A 259 0.75 -11.92 -17.03
CA MET A 259 1.67 -11.76 -15.91
C MET A 259 0.96 -12.04 -14.58
N LEU A 260 1.75 -12.46 -13.61
CA LEU A 260 1.36 -12.68 -12.23
C LEU A 260 2.48 -12.12 -11.36
N TYR A 261 2.12 -11.25 -10.43
CA TYR A 261 3.00 -10.87 -9.33
C TYR A 261 2.26 -11.04 -8.02
N PHE A 262 3.00 -11.38 -6.97
CA PHE A 262 2.43 -11.53 -5.63
C PHE A 262 2.55 -10.22 -4.86
N TYR A 263 1.47 -9.83 -4.18
CA TYR A 263 1.54 -8.74 -3.23
C TYR A 263 2.45 -9.14 -2.06
N PRO A 264 3.24 -8.19 -1.53
CA PRO A 264 3.95 -8.41 -0.29
C PRO A 264 2.96 -8.80 0.81
N ASP A 265 3.36 -9.75 1.64
CA ASP A 265 2.54 -10.35 2.70
C ASP A 265 1.87 -9.29 3.61
N LYS A 266 2.61 -8.23 3.96
CA LYS A 266 2.08 -7.08 4.70
C LYS A 266 0.94 -6.33 3.96
N TYR A 267 1.06 -6.13 2.65
CA TYR A 267 0.05 -5.46 1.84
C TYR A 267 -1.22 -6.30 1.76
N ALA A 268 -1.05 -7.59 1.47
CA ALA A 268 -2.15 -8.54 1.40
C ALA A 268 -2.96 -8.52 2.71
N ARG A 269 -2.29 -8.63 3.87
CA ARG A 269 -2.95 -8.63 5.19
C ARG A 269 -3.61 -7.30 5.55
N TYR A 270 -3.15 -6.19 5.00
CA TYR A 270 -3.76 -4.89 5.26
C TYR A 270 -5.08 -4.69 4.53
N HIS A 271 -5.06 -5.02 3.23
CA HIS A 271 -6.18 -4.74 2.34
C HIS A 271 -7.23 -5.86 2.36
N TYR A 272 -6.83 -7.09 2.71
CA TYR A 272 -7.69 -8.27 2.67
C TYR A 272 -7.60 -9.10 3.96
N PRO A 273 -7.70 -8.49 5.16
CA PRO A 273 -7.50 -9.21 6.43
C PRO A 273 -8.54 -10.30 6.70
N GLU A 274 -9.73 -10.20 6.09
CA GLU A 274 -10.83 -11.16 6.26
C GLU A 274 -10.77 -12.30 5.24
N ASP A 275 -10.06 -12.10 4.12
CA ASP A 275 -10.03 -13.04 3.01
C ASP A 275 -8.78 -13.95 3.02
N ILE A 276 -7.77 -13.63 3.84
CA ILE A 276 -6.50 -14.37 3.84
C ILE A 276 -6.09 -14.85 5.23
N MET A 277 -5.58 -16.07 5.27
CA MET A 277 -4.96 -16.66 6.46
C MET A 277 -3.43 -16.51 6.44
N PRO A 278 -2.76 -16.69 7.58
CA PRO A 278 -1.30 -16.68 7.66
C PRO A 278 -0.68 -17.74 6.74
N GLY A 279 0.23 -17.30 5.87
CA GLY A 279 0.88 -18.17 4.89
C GLY A 279 0.16 -18.24 3.54
N ASP A 280 -1.04 -17.67 3.43
CA ASP A 280 -1.67 -17.44 2.15
C ASP A 280 -0.93 -16.36 1.36
N GLN A 281 -1.10 -16.38 0.04
CA GLN A 281 -0.53 -15.38 -0.86
C GLN A 281 -1.62 -14.81 -1.75
N LEU A 282 -1.55 -13.49 -1.97
CA LEU A 282 -2.38 -12.82 -2.96
C LEU A 282 -1.56 -12.47 -4.18
N GLY A 283 -1.99 -12.96 -5.32
CA GLY A 283 -1.40 -12.64 -6.61
C GLY A 283 -2.33 -11.75 -7.43
N LEU A 284 -1.81 -10.70 -8.05
CA LEU A 284 -2.54 -9.99 -9.09
C LEU A 284 -2.21 -10.64 -10.44
N ARG A 285 -3.21 -11.32 -11.02
CA ARG A 285 -3.13 -11.83 -12.39
C ARG A 285 -3.58 -10.73 -13.34
N LEU A 286 -2.72 -10.39 -14.29
CA LEU A 286 -2.99 -9.40 -15.33
C LEU A 286 -2.93 -10.07 -16.70
N GLU A 287 -3.91 -9.75 -17.53
CA GLU A 287 -3.96 -10.07 -18.95
C GLU A 287 -4.06 -8.77 -19.73
N LEU A 288 -3.05 -8.48 -20.55
CA LEU A 288 -3.01 -7.30 -21.40
C LEU A 288 -3.26 -7.72 -22.84
N LEU A 289 -4.23 -7.09 -23.48
CA LEU A 289 -4.50 -7.21 -24.91
C LEU A 289 -4.16 -5.89 -25.59
N LYS A 290 -3.32 -5.93 -26.62
CA LYS A 290 -3.04 -4.72 -27.41
C LYS A 290 -4.28 -4.33 -28.21
N VAL A 291 -4.70 -3.08 -28.04
CA VAL A 291 -5.84 -2.47 -28.75
C VAL A 291 -5.36 -1.56 -29.87
N PHE A 292 -4.20 -0.90 -29.70
CA PHE A 292 -3.63 -0.02 -30.72
C PHE A 292 -2.09 -0.01 -30.68
N PRO A 293 -1.38 0.10 -31.81
CA PRO A 293 -1.89 -0.10 -33.18
C PRO A 293 -2.50 -1.49 -33.34
N GLU A 294 -3.47 -1.64 -34.23
CA GLU A 294 -4.13 -2.93 -34.45
C GLU A 294 -3.08 -4.01 -34.77
N PRO A 295 -3.19 -5.21 -34.19
CA PRO A 295 -2.34 -6.32 -34.58
C PRO A 295 -2.50 -6.55 -36.08
N GLU A 296 -1.38 -6.61 -36.83
CA GLU A 296 -1.44 -7.14 -38.20
C GLU A 296 -2.03 -8.56 -38.15
N GLU A 297 -3.12 -8.79 -38.90
CA GLU A 297 -3.82 -10.08 -39.01
C GLU A 297 -2.94 -11.20 -39.60
#